data_AF-A0A6N7LAM3-F1
#
_entry.id   AF-A0A6N7LAM3-F1
#
_cell.length_a   1.000
_cell.length_b   1.000
_cell.length_c   1.000
_cell.angle_alpha   90.00
_cell.angle_beta   90.00
_cell.angle_gamma   90.00
#
_symmetry.space_group_name_H-M   'P 1'
#
loop_
_entity.id
_entity.type
_entity.pdbx_description
1 polymer ?
#
loop_
_entity_poly.entity_id
_entity_poly.type
_entity_poly.pdbx_seq_one_letter_code
_entity_poly.pdbx_strand_id
1 'polypeptide(L)'
;MEKSRPTYDLEAIKTALGSVETLAMTSTALRNTTALGFDRAGVVETIAGIERRMFYKSMTTFADHRVWQDVYHVPARGMVL
;
A
#
# COMPACT_ATOMS: atom_id res chain seq x y z
N MET A 1 -2.66 -11.45 -14.18
CA MET A 1 -3.87 -12.11 -13.63
C MET A 1 -4.32 -11.35 -12.39
N GLU A 2 -5.60 -11.31 -12.08
CA GLU A 2 -6.13 -10.62 -10.88
C GLU A 2 -7.23 -11.43 -10.17
N LYS A 3 -7.44 -11.15 -8.88
CA LYS A 3 -8.49 -11.74 -8.05
C LYS A 3 -9.08 -10.73 -7.07
N SER A 4 -10.32 -10.98 -6.64
CA SER A 4 -11.09 -10.11 -5.73
C SER A 4 -10.93 -10.46 -4.24
N ARG A 5 -9.85 -11.16 -3.87
CA ARG A 5 -9.50 -11.44 -2.48
C ARG A 5 -8.05 -11.03 -2.22
N PRO A 6 -7.73 -10.36 -1.10
CA PRO A 6 -6.36 -10.01 -0.76
C PRO A 6 -5.52 -11.27 -0.65
N THR A 7 -4.24 -11.18 -1.04
CA THR A 7 -3.28 -12.27 -0.88
C THR A 7 -2.65 -12.24 0.51
N TYR A 8 -2.44 -11.05 1.06
CA TYR A 8 -1.77 -10.86 2.33
C TYR A 8 -2.77 -10.46 3.42
N ASP A 9 -2.43 -10.79 4.66
CA ASP A 9 -3.20 -10.35 5.82
C ASP A 9 -2.95 -8.84 6.05
N LEU A 10 -4.02 -8.05 6.05
CA LEU A 10 -3.92 -6.59 6.16
C LEU A 10 -3.29 -6.15 7.49
N GLU A 11 -3.59 -6.83 8.60
CA GLU A 11 -3.01 -6.47 9.90
C GLU A 11 -1.52 -6.81 9.93
N ALA A 12 -1.12 -7.93 9.32
CA ALA A 12 0.29 -8.27 9.16
C ALA A 12 1.05 -7.22 8.30
N ILE A 13 0.44 -6.70 7.23
CA ILE A 13 1.02 -5.60 6.43
C ILE A 13 1.19 -4.35 7.29
N LYS A 14 0.15 -3.96 8.04
CA LYS A 14 0.20 -2.79 8.92
C LYS A 14 1.26 -2.94 9.99
N THR A 15 1.41 -4.11 10.60
CA THR A 15 2.49 -4.36 11.55
C THR A 15 3.86 -4.28 10.89
N ALA A 16 4.03 -4.86 9.70
CA ALA A 16 5.31 -4.88 9.01
C ALA A 16 5.76 -3.49 8.52
N LEU A 17 4.83 -2.63 8.08
CA LEU A 17 5.13 -1.34 7.45
C LEU A 17 4.65 -0.13 8.26
N GLY A 18 4.15 -0.35 9.47
CA GLY A 18 3.47 0.65 10.30
C GLY A 18 4.37 1.57 11.11
N SER A 19 5.68 1.63 10.81
CA SER A 19 6.60 2.57 11.44
C SER A 19 7.56 3.16 10.40
N VAL A 20 8.14 4.33 10.69
CA VAL A 20 9.07 5.00 9.76
C VAL A 20 10.33 4.17 9.54
N GLU A 21 10.73 3.42 10.56
CA GLU A 21 11.90 2.54 10.58
C GLU A 21 11.68 1.29 9.73
N THR A 22 10.49 0.69 9.77
CA THR A 22 10.17 -0.54 9.02
C THR A 22 9.59 -0.26 7.64
N LEU A 23 9.17 0.98 7.36
CA LEU A 23 8.61 1.38 6.08
C LEU A 23 9.61 1.13 4.93
N ALA A 24 9.24 0.20 4.06
CA ALA A 24 9.93 -0.08 2.81
C ALA A 24 9.13 0.49 1.62
N MET A 25 9.81 1.23 0.75
CA MET A 25 9.21 1.84 -0.45
C MET A 25 10.18 1.80 -1.62
N THR A 26 9.65 1.70 -2.83
CA THR A 26 10.45 1.91 -4.04
C THR A 26 10.86 3.38 -4.16
N SER A 27 11.95 3.66 -4.86
CA SER A 27 12.41 5.04 -5.10
C SER A 27 11.37 5.88 -5.84
N THR A 28 10.63 5.29 -6.76
CA THR A 28 9.52 5.94 -7.47
C THR A 28 8.36 6.26 -6.53
N ALA A 29 7.95 5.32 -5.68
CA ALA A 29 6.89 5.56 -4.70
C ALA A 29 7.27 6.71 -3.75
N LEU A 30 8.51 6.72 -3.26
CA LEU A 30 9.02 7.78 -2.38
C LEU A 30 8.95 9.15 -3.06
N ARG A 31 9.41 9.27 -4.32
CA ARG A 31 9.33 10.53 -5.07
C ARG A 31 7.90 10.99 -5.28
N ASN A 32 6.99 10.07 -5.63
CA ASN A 32 5.60 10.39 -5.88
C ASN A 32 4.87 10.84 -4.60
N THR A 33 5.08 10.16 -3.48
CA THR A 33 4.47 10.56 -2.20
C THR A 33 4.99 11.92 -1.75
N THR A 34 6.30 12.19 -1.91
CA THR A 34 6.86 13.52 -1.62
C THR A 34 6.27 14.61 -2.52
N ALA A 35 6.05 14.34 -3.81
CA ALA A 35 5.40 15.30 -4.73
C ALA A 35 3.93 15.58 -4.34
N LEU A 36 3.25 14.59 -3.74
CA LEU A 36 1.91 14.73 -3.15
C LEU A 36 1.92 15.38 -1.76
N GLY A 37 3.10 15.80 -1.26
CA GLY A 37 3.27 16.45 0.03
C GLY A 37 3.35 15.49 1.22
N PHE A 38 3.48 14.18 1.00
CA PHE A 38 3.65 13.19 2.06
C PHE A 38 5.13 13.00 2.39
N ASP A 39 5.45 13.10 3.67
CA ASP A 39 6.67 12.58 4.25
C ASP A 39 6.50 11.11 4.66
N ARG A 40 7.57 10.47 5.17
CA ARG A 40 7.51 9.06 5.58
C ARG A 40 6.46 8.83 6.67
N ALA A 41 6.29 9.77 7.60
CA ALA A 41 5.29 9.67 8.65
C ALA A 41 3.87 9.70 8.08
N GLY A 42 3.58 10.59 7.13
CA GLY A 42 2.30 10.63 6.44
C GLY A 42 1.99 9.36 5.65
N VAL A 43 3.01 8.70 5.07
CA VAL A 43 2.82 7.40 4.42
C VAL A 43 2.48 6.31 5.45
N VAL A 44 3.18 6.27 6.59
CA VAL A 44 2.87 5.34 7.68
C VAL A 44 1.45 5.55 8.21
N GLU A 45 1.04 6.80 8.43
CA GLU A 45 -0.32 7.14 8.85
C GLU A 45 -1.36 6.64 7.85
N THR A 46 -1.09 6.82 6.55
CA THR A 46 -1.95 6.32 5.47
C THR A 46 -2.07 4.80 5.51
N ILE A 47 -0.97 4.08 5.69
CA ILE A 47 -0.96 2.61 5.81
C ILE A 47 -1.74 2.15 7.04
N ALA A 48 -1.53 2.80 8.18
CA ALA A 48 -2.24 2.49 9.42
C ALA A 48 -3.77 2.68 9.27
N GLY A 49 -4.19 3.66 8.47
CA GLY A 49 -5.59 3.96 8.17
C GLY A 49 -6.28 3.03 7.15
N ILE A 50 -5.57 2.09 6.53
CA ILE A 50 -6.17 1.19 5.52
C ILE A 50 -7.25 0.31 6.16
N GLU A 51 -8.41 0.19 5.50
CA GLU A 51 -9.49 -0.69 5.95
C GLU A 51 -9.83 -1.75 4.91
N ARG A 52 -10.41 -2.88 5.34
CA ARG A 52 -10.74 -3.99 4.43
C ARG A 52 -11.61 -3.57 3.24
N ARG A 53 -12.51 -2.59 3.43
CA ARG A 53 -13.38 -2.06 2.37
C ARG A 53 -12.63 -1.29 1.28
N MET A 54 -11.41 -0.85 1.56
CA MET A 54 -10.55 -0.11 0.63
C MET A 54 -9.82 -1.04 -0.34
N PHE A 55 -9.88 -2.36 -0.11
CA PHE A 55 -9.29 -3.33 -1.02
C PHE A 55 -9.95 -3.25 -2.39
N TYR A 56 -9.14 -3.03 -3.41
CA TYR A 56 -9.59 -2.99 -4.80
C TYR A 56 -9.40 -4.35 -5.46
N LYS A 57 -8.17 -4.85 -5.49
CA LYS A 57 -7.83 -6.14 -6.11
C LYS A 57 -6.47 -6.65 -5.67
N SER A 58 -6.22 -7.94 -5.93
CA SER A 58 -4.90 -8.53 -5.85
C SER A 58 -4.45 -8.95 -7.24
N MET A 59 -3.25 -8.57 -7.66
CA MET A 59 -2.75 -8.83 -9.01
C MET A 59 -1.34 -9.41 -9.02
N THR A 60 -1.01 -10.10 -10.10
CA THR A 60 0.33 -10.63 -10.35
C THR A 60 0.72 -10.40 -11.81
N THR A 61 2.01 -10.55 -12.11
CA THR A 61 2.58 -10.31 -13.44
C THR A 61 2.90 -11.62 -14.16
N PHE A 62 3.09 -11.56 -15.48
CA PHE A 62 3.56 -12.73 -16.23
C PHE A 62 5.04 -13.05 -15.95
N ALA A 63 5.85 -12.02 -15.65
CA ALA A 63 7.27 -12.18 -15.36
C ALA A 63 7.50 -13.00 -14.07
N ASP A 64 6.67 -12.79 -13.06
CA ASP A 64 6.64 -13.62 -11.86
C ASP A 64 5.21 -13.73 -11.33
N HIS A 65 4.62 -14.92 -11.50
CA HIS A 65 3.25 -15.25 -11.09
C HIS A 65 3.15 -15.67 -9.61
N ARG A 66 4.28 -15.79 -8.90
CA ARG A 66 4.33 -16.18 -7.49
C ARG A 66 4.19 -14.98 -6.57
N VAL A 67 4.61 -13.80 -7.04
CA VAL A 67 4.49 -12.53 -6.31
C VAL A 67 3.15 -11.88 -6.60
N TRP A 68 2.41 -11.58 -5.55
CA TRP A 68 1.13 -10.87 -5.63
C TRP A 68 1.27 -9.45 -5.10
N GLN A 69 0.41 -8.56 -5.57
CA GLN A 69 0.35 -7.16 -5.19
C GLN A 69 -1.09 -6.86 -4.81
N ASP A 70 -1.32 -6.56 -3.54
CA ASP A 70 -2.63 -6.12 -3.06
C ASP A 70 -2.75 -4.60 -3.26
N VAL A 71 -3.80 -4.19 -3.98
CA VAL A 71 -4.08 -2.80 -4.35
C VAL A 71 -5.24 -2.29 -3.50
N TYR A 72 -5.05 -1.11 -2.90
CA TYR A 72 -6.03 -0.44 -2.06
C TYR A 72 -6.30 0.96 -2.60
N HIS A 73 -7.54 1.42 -2.48
CA HIS A 73 -7.91 2.83 -2.70
C HIS A 73 -8.13 3.51 -1.36
N VAL A 74 -7.19 4.35 -0.95
CA VAL A 74 -7.12 4.88 0.42
C VAL A 74 -7.42 6.38 0.41
N PRO A 75 -8.53 6.83 1.01
CA PRO A 75 -8.77 8.25 1.19
C PRO A 75 -7.71 8.87 2.11
N ALA A 76 -6.97 9.87 1.61
CA ALA A 76 -5.94 10.57 2.37
C ALA A 76 -5.85 12.03 1.91
N ARG A 77 -5.85 12.96 2.88
CA ARG A 77 -5.67 14.41 2.65
C ARG A 77 -6.59 15.01 1.56
N GLY A 78 -7.85 14.56 1.51
CA GLY A 78 -8.82 15.03 0.52
C GLY A 78 -8.68 14.41 -0.88
N MET A 79 -7.81 13.40 -1.03
CA MET A 79 -7.62 12.63 -2.25
C MET A 79 -7.94 11.15 -2.00
N VAL A 80 -8.04 10.35 -3.07
CA VAL A 80 -8.02 8.89 -2.99
C VAL A 80 -6.72 8.43 -3.65
N LEU A 81 -5.88 7.76 -2.86
CA LEU A 81 -4.60 7.17 -3.27
C LEU A 81 -4.79 5.76 -3.80
#